data_AF-A0A7X6H143-F1
#
_entry.id   AF-A0A7X6H143-F1
#
_cell.length_a   1.000
_cell.length_b   1.000
_cell.length_c   1.000
_cell.angle_alpha   90.00
_cell.angle_beta   90.00
_cell.angle_gamma   90.00
#
_symmetry.space_group_name_H-M   'P 1'
#
loop_
_entity.id
_entity.type
_entity.pdbx_description
1 polymer ?
#
loop_
_entity_poly.entity_id
_entity_poly.type
_entity_poly.pdbx_seq_one_letter_code
_entity_poly.pdbx_strand_id
1 'polypeptide(L)'
;MTTPLGLLFLVKIVVTALGVAAPLLVAPTALLARVAGVADAGPLFRLYGVAILALLVGYGFGLADVAAGRLPVGLLWVAVVSNLGAAAVLLRMRPLPMRAAGVLFGLIGLGAGLGLLLPGVMLG
;
A
#
# COMPACT_ATOMS: atom_id res chain seq x y z
N MET A 1 16.19 11.57 -2.04
CA MET A 1 14.96 10.93 -1.50
C MET A 1 14.22 11.82 -0.50
N THR A 2 14.40 13.15 -0.55
CA THR A 2 13.81 14.09 0.42
C THR A 2 12.48 14.68 -0.04
N THR A 3 12.05 14.39 -1.26
CA THR A 3 10.81 14.93 -1.83
C THR A 3 9.59 14.31 -1.13
N PRO A 4 8.47 15.05 -0.99
CA PRO A 4 7.24 14.53 -0.41
C PRO A 4 6.76 13.24 -1.08
N LEU A 5 6.85 13.15 -2.41
CA LEU A 5 6.46 11.95 -3.14
C LEU A 5 7.39 10.76 -2.85
N GLY A 6 8.70 11.01 -2.73
CA GLY A 6 9.67 9.98 -2.38
C GLY A 6 9.41 9.41 -0.97
N LEU A 7 9.13 10.29 -0.01
CA LEU A 7 8.74 9.89 1.35
C LEU A 7 7.42 9.11 1.36
N LEU A 8 6.43 9.55 0.57
CA LEU A 8 5.15 8.85 0.46
C LEU A 8 5.32 7.43 -0.08
N PHE A 9 6.13 7.24 -1.12
CA PHE A 9 6.42 5.91 -1.67
C PHE A 9 7.21 5.06 -0.67
N LEU A 10 8.18 5.63 0.03
CA LEU A 10 8.91 4.92 1.07
C LEU A 10 7.99 4.43 2.21
N VAL A 11 7.15 5.33 2.73
CA VAL A 11 6.17 4.99 3.78
C VAL A 11 5.21 3.91 3.27
N LYS A 12 4.67 4.04 2.07
CA LYS A 12 3.82 3.02 1.46
C LYS A 12 4.53 1.67 1.39
N ILE A 13 5.77 1.64 0.90
CA ILE A 13 6.53 0.41 0.76
C ILE A 13 6.73 -0.25 2.12
N VAL A 14 7.25 0.48 3.11
CA VAL A 14 7.55 -0.06 4.44
C VAL A 14 6.29 -0.54 5.15
N VAL A 15 5.25 0.29 5.20
CA VAL A 15 3.98 -0.06 5.87
C VAL A 15 3.31 -1.26 5.20
N THR A 16 3.28 -1.31 3.87
CA THR A 16 2.64 -2.42 3.16
C THR A 16 3.48 -3.69 3.25
N ALA A 17 4.80 -3.59 3.19
CA ALA A 17 5.70 -4.73 3.35
C ALA A 17 5.52 -5.38 4.72
N LEU A 18 5.58 -4.59 5.80
CA LEU A 18 5.54 -5.10 7.17
C LEU A 18 4.11 -5.41 7.64
N GLY A 19 3.14 -4.59 7.27
CA GLY A 19 1.76 -4.70 7.74
C GLY A 19 0.88 -5.62 6.90
N VAL A 20 1.27 -5.95 5.66
CA VAL A 20 0.44 -6.74 4.74
C VAL A 20 1.22 -7.90 4.13
N ALA A 21 2.27 -7.62 3.35
CA ALA A 21 2.96 -8.65 2.57
C ALA A 21 3.65 -9.69 3.48
N ALA A 22 4.44 -9.24 4.45
CA ALA A 22 5.15 -10.14 5.37
C ALA A 22 4.18 -11.03 6.16
N PRO A 23 3.13 -10.52 6.85
CA PRO A 23 2.15 -11.38 7.52
C PRO A 23 1.54 -12.42 6.57
N LEU A 24 1.13 -12.02 5.36
CA LEU A 24 0.55 -12.92 4.38
C LEU A 24 1.52 -13.98 3.86
N LEU A 25 2.83 -13.71 3.85
CA LEU A 25 3.85 -14.65 3.38
C LEU A 25 4.39 -15.57 4.48
N VAL A 26 4.59 -15.05 5.69
CA VAL A 26 5.32 -15.77 6.75
C VAL A 26 4.46 -16.22 7.92
N ALA A 27 3.37 -15.52 8.26
CA ALA A 27 2.59 -15.87 9.45
C ALA A 27 1.89 -17.23 9.29
N PRO A 28 1.65 -17.98 10.38
CA PRO A 28 0.92 -19.25 10.31
C PRO A 28 -0.46 -19.06 9.66
N THR A 29 -0.83 -19.94 8.73
CA THR A 29 -2.11 -19.86 8.01
C THR A 29 -3.31 -19.94 8.95
N ALA A 30 -3.20 -20.72 10.04
CA ALA A 30 -4.23 -20.79 11.08
C ALA A 30 -4.49 -19.44 11.79
N LEU A 31 -3.43 -18.66 12.02
CA LEU A 31 -3.56 -17.31 12.59
C LEU A 31 -4.26 -16.37 11.59
N LEU A 32 -3.84 -16.39 10.33
CA LEU A 32 -4.43 -15.58 9.27
C LEU A 32 -5.91 -15.93 9.05
N ALA A 33 -6.23 -17.23 9.01
CA ALA A 33 -7.59 -17.76 8.90
C ALA A 33 -8.49 -17.27 10.04
N ARG A 34 -7.99 -17.34 11.29
CA ARG A 34 -8.71 -16.84 12.46
C ARG A 34 -8.97 -15.34 12.40
N VAL A 35 -7.97 -14.55 11.99
CA VAL A 35 -8.11 -13.09 11.88
C VAL A 35 -9.06 -12.70 10.75
N ALA A 36 -8.99 -13.40 9.62
CA ALA A 36 -9.81 -13.14 8.45
C ALA A 36 -11.23 -13.75 8.55
N GLY A 37 -11.48 -14.65 9.51
CA GLY A 37 -12.76 -15.32 9.66
C GLY A 37 -13.07 -16.30 8.51
N VAL A 38 -12.04 -16.89 7.90
CA VAL A 38 -12.18 -17.82 6.76
C VAL A 38 -11.43 -19.11 7.06
N ALA A 39 -12.01 -20.25 6.68
CA ALA A 39 -11.35 -21.55 6.75
C ALA A 39 -10.58 -21.86 5.46
N ASP A 40 -9.51 -22.66 5.57
CA ASP A 40 -8.78 -23.28 4.44
C ASP A 40 -8.26 -22.35 3.33
N ALA A 41 -8.03 -21.06 3.64
CA ALA A 41 -7.52 -20.07 2.68
C ALA A 41 -5.98 -19.98 2.60
N GLY A 42 -5.25 -21.01 3.05
CA GLY A 42 -3.79 -21.00 3.17
C GLY A 42 -3.06 -20.59 1.87
N PRO A 43 -3.28 -21.31 0.75
CA PRO A 43 -2.68 -20.95 -0.54
C PRO A 43 -3.07 -19.54 -1.00
N LEU A 44 -4.32 -19.11 -0.78
CA LEU A 44 -4.81 -17.79 -1.16
C LEU A 44 -4.06 -16.66 -0.42
N PHE A 45 -3.80 -16.82 0.88
CA PHE A 45 -3.00 -15.85 1.62
C PHE A 45 -1.59 -15.70 1.05
N ARG A 46 -0.94 -16.81 0.68
CA ARG A 46 0.42 -16.76 0.10
C ARG A 46 0.44 -16.11 -1.26
N LEU A 47 -0.49 -16.50 -2.14
CA LEU A 47 -0.62 -15.90 -3.47
C LEU A 47 -0.92 -14.40 -3.39
N TYR A 48 -1.80 -13.99 -2.49
CA TYR A 48 -2.10 -12.58 -2.28
C TYR A 48 -0.87 -11.84 -1.72
N GLY A 49 -0.12 -12.43 -0.80
CA GLY A 49 1.16 -11.91 -0.32
C GLY A 49 2.18 -11.68 -1.43
N VAL A 50 2.32 -12.64 -2.36
CA VAL A 50 3.20 -12.51 -3.55
C VAL A 50 2.72 -11.39 -4.47
N ALA A 51 1.41 -11.28 -4.71
CA ALA A 51 0.85 -10.20 -5.53
C ALA A 51 1.14 -8.83 -4.92
N ILE A 52 0.96 -8.67 -3.60
CA ILE A 52 1.32 -7.43 -2.90
C ILE A 52 2.82 -7.16 -2.98
N LEU A 53 3.66 -8.18 -2.81
CA LEU A 53 5.12 -8.03 -2.92
C LEU A 53 5.53 -7.57 -4.33
N ALA A 54 4.92 -8.11 -5.39
CA ALA A 54 5.18 -7.66 -6.76
C ALA A 54 4.79 -6.18 -6.97
N LEU A 55 3.69 -5.71 -6.36
CA LEU A 55 3.34 -4.29 -6.36
C LEU A 55 4.42 -3.45 -5.68
N LEU A 56 4.99 -3.92 -4.55
CA LEU A 56 6.06 -3.21 -3.83
C LEU A 56 7.35 -3.11 -4.65
N VAL A 57 7.66 -4.13 -5.45
CA VAL A 57 8.76 -4.05 -6.44
C VAL A 57 8.49 -2.94 -7.46
N GLY A 58 7.26 -2.86 -7.98
CA GLY A 58 6.83 -1.74 -8.84
C GLY A 58 7.01 -0.38 -8.17
N TYR A 59 6.67 -0.27 -6.87
CA TYR A 59 6.93 0.95 -6.11
C TYR A 59 8.41 1.27 -5.93
N GLY A 60 9.26 0.25 -5.82
CA GLY A 60 10.72 0.41 -5.82
C GLY A 60 11.23 1.06 -7.11
N PHE A 61 10.73 0.63 -8.28
CA PHE A 61 11.07 1.27 -9.55
C PHE A 61 10.57 2.71 -9.63
N GLY A 62 9.34 2.98 -9.19
CA GLY A 62 8.83 4.35 -9.15
C GLY A 62 9.60 5.25 -8.18
N LEU A 63 10.15 4.71 -7.09
CA LEU A 63 11.01 5.47 -6.19
C LEU A 63 12.33 5.89 -6.88
N ALA A 64 12.87 5.04 -7.75
CA ALA A 64 14.03 5.39 -8.58
C ALA A 64 13.69 6.49 -9.61
N ASP A 65 12.49 6.45 -10.21
CA ASP A 65 12.00 7.52 -11.07
C ASP A 65 11.88 8.86 -10.33
N VAL A 66 11.28 8.84 -9.13
CA VAL A 66 11.15 10.03 -8.28
C VAL A 66 12.51 10.59 -7.87
N ALA A 67 13.47 9.72 -7.54
CA ALA A 67 14.83 10.14 -7.23
C ALA A 67 15.53 10.81 -8.42
N ALA A 68 15.13 10.48 -9.65
CA ALA A 68 15.60 11.12 -10.87
C ALA A 68 14.73 12.33 -11.30
N GLY A 69 13.83 12.81 -10.45
CA GLY A 69 12.93 13.93 -10.74
C GLY A 69 11.83 13.61 -11.77
N ARG A 70 11.59 12.33 -12.07
CA ARG A 70 10.53 11.89 -12.97
C ARG A 70 9.27 11.52 -12.20
N LEU A 71 8.13 11.78 -12.80
CA LEU A 71 6.82 11.45 -12.23
C LEU A 71 6.36 10.06 -12.72
N PRO A 72 6.26 9.04 -11.85
CA PRO A 72 5.82 7.70 -12.24
C PRO A 72 4.28 7.63 -12.27
N VAL A 73 3.67 8.25 -13.29
CA VAL A 73 2.21 8.44 -13.41
C VAL A 73 1.42 7.13 -13.27
N GLY A 74 1.84 6.07 -13.93
CA GLY A 74 1.14 4.78 -13.86
C GLY A 74 1.09 4.23 -12.43
N LEU A 75 2.19 4.37 -11.70
CA LEU A 75 2.29 3.88 -10.32
C LEU A 75 1.52 4.76 -9.32
N LEU A 76 1.42 6.07 -9.60
CA LEU A 76 0.55 6.97 -8.84
C LEU A 76 -0.92 6.55 -8.96
N TRP A 77 -1.39 6.19 -10.15
CA TRP A 77 -2.75 5.65 -10.32
C TRP A 77 -2.95 4.33 -9.57
N VAL A 78 -1.97 3.42 -9.63
CA VAL A 78 -1.99 2.19 -8.83
C VAL A 78 -2.08 2.52 -7.33
N ALA A 79 -1.37 3.55 -6.86
CA ALA A 79 -1.45 4.00 -5.47
C ALA A 79 -2.82 4.57 -5.12
N VAL A 80 -3.40 5.42 -5.96
CA VAL A 80 -4.73 5.98 -5.73
C VAL A 80 -5.76 4.86 -5.64
N VAL A 81 -5.83 3.97 -6.64
CA VAL A 81 -6.83 2.90 -6.71
C VAL A 81 -6.67 1.92 -5.55
N SER A 82 -5.44 1.44 -5.30
CA SER A 82 -5.21 0.44 -4.25
C SER A 82 -5.46 0.98 -2.84
N ASN A 83 -4.97 2.18 -2.53
CA ASN A 83 -5.08 2.72 -1.18
C ASN A 83 -6.47 3.31 -0.89
N LEU A 84 -7.09 4.03 -1.84
CA LEU A 84 -8.45 4.54 -1.62
C LEU A 84 -9.47 3.39 -1.62
N GLY A 85 -9.27 2.37 -2.46
CA GLY A 85 -10.06 1.14 -2.41
C GLY A 85 -9.94 0.44 -1.06
N ALA A 86 -8.70 0.24 -0.56
CA ALA A 86 -8.47 -0.33 0.77
C ALA A 86 -9.10 0.53 1.87
N ALA A 87 -8.95 1.86 1.82
CA ALA A 87 -9.56 2.79 2.76
C ALA A 87 -11.08 2.65 2.78
N ALA A 88 -11.74 2.63 1.61
CA ALA A 88 -13.18 2.48 1.51
C ALA A 88 -13.70 1.15 2.10
N VAL A 89 -12.93 0.08 2.01
CA VAL A 89 -13.27 -1.21 2.63
C VAL A 89 -13.04 -1.16 4.15
N LEU A 90 -11.84 -0.75 4.58
CA LEU A 90 -11.42 -0.81 5.98
C LEU A 90 -12.18 0.18 6.88
N LEU A 91 -12.53 1.36 6.37
CA LEU A 91 -13.30 2.36 7.12
C LEU A 91 -14.73 1.89 7.45
N ARG A 92 -15.26 0.92 6.69
CA ARG A 92 -16.57 0.30 6.94
C ARG A 92 -16.50 -0.83 7.96
N MET A 93 -15.30 -1.32 8.29
CA MET A 93 -15.13 -2.37 9.28
C MET A 93 -15.35 -1.82 10.71
N ARG A 94 -15.92 -2.64 11.58
CA ARG A 94 -16.20 -2.26 12.98
C ARG A 94 -14.95 -2.08 13.85
N PRO A 95 -13.92 -2.94 13.79
CA PRO A 95 -12.79 -2.83 14.70
C PRO A 95 -12.02 -1.52 14.51
N LEU A 96 -11.76 -0.80 15.60
CA LEU A 96 -11.00 0.46 15.56
C LEU A 96 -9.62 0.33 14.87
N PRO A 97 -8.83 -0.75 15.08
CA PRO A 97 -7.57 -0.92 14.36
C PRO A 97 -7.74 -1.00 12.84
N MET A 98 -8.83 -1.58 12.35
CA MET A 98 -9.12 -1.65 10.92
C MET A 98 -9.47 -0.26 10.37
N ARG A 99 -10.27 0.52 11.10
CA ARG A 99 -10.59 1.90 10.70
C ARG A 99 -9.35 2.79 10.70
N ALA A 100 -8.47 2.64 11.69
CA ALA A 100 -7.19 3.36 11.75
C ALA A 100 -6.29 3.02 10.56
N ALA A 101 -6.18 1.73 10.20
CA ALA A 101 -5.51 1.32 8.97
C ALA A 101 -6.18 1.93 7.73
N GLY A 102 -7.50 1.97 7.68
CA GLY A 102 -8.27 2.63 6.62
C GLY A 102 -7.94 4.12 6.46
N VAL A 103 -7.78 4.85 7.58
CA VAL A 103 -7.34 6.26 7.55
C VAL A 103 -5.92 6.37 6.98
N LEU A 104 -4.99 5.51 7.41
CA LEU A 104 -3.62 5.51 6.91
C LEU A 104 -3.58 5.26 5.39
N PHE A 105 -4.29 4.24 4.91
CA PHE A 105 -4.44 3.98 3.48
C PHE A 105 -5.09 5.19 2.77
N GLY A 106 -6.13 5.80 3.36
CA GLY A 106 -6.76 7.00 2.81
C GLY A 106 -5.77 8.15 2.61
N LEU A 107 -4.95 8.45 3.61
CA LEU A 107 -3.94 9.50 3.55
C LEU A 107 -2.89 9.22 2.46
N ILE A 108 -2.44 7.97 2.32
CA ILE A 108 -1.49 7.60 1.26
C ILE A 108 -2.13 7.74 -0.13
N GLY A 109 -3.39 7.31 -0.29
CA GLY A 109 -4.14 7.45 -1.54
C GLY A 109 -4.36 8.91 -1.93
N LEU A 110 -4.71 9.77 -0.96
CA LEU A 110 -4.86 11.21 -1.16
C LEU A 110 -3.52 11.85 -1.54
N GLY A 111 -2.44 11.52 -0.83
CA GLY A 111 -1.11 12.04 -1.16
C GLY A 111 -0.63 11.61 -2.56
N ALA A 112 -0.94 10.38 -3.00
CA ALA A 112 -0.68 9.97 -4.39
C ALA A 112 -1.53 10.76 -5.40
N GLY A 113 -2.79 11.04 -5.07
CA GLY A 113 -3.65 11.93 -5.85
C GLY A 113 -3.08 13.35 -5.96
N LEU A 114 -2.56 13.90 -4.86
CA LEU A 114 -1.85 15.18 -4.88
C LEU A 114 -0.58 15.11 -5.75
N GLY A 115 0.12 13.97 -5.78
CA GLY A 115 1.23 13.73 -6.72
C GLY A 115 0.84 13.85 -8.19
N LEU A 116 -0.38 13.43 -8.55
CA LEU A 116 -0.91 13.57 -9.91
C LEU A 116 -1.33 15.01 -10.21
N LEU A 117 -1.94 15.69 -9.24
CA LEU A 117 -2.52 17.02 -9.44
C LEU A 117 -1.50 18.15 -9.31
N LEU A 118 -0.51 17.98 -8.43
CA LEU A 118 0.47 18.99 -8.04
C LEU A 118 1.91 18.43 -8.10
N PRO A 119 2.37 17.93 -9.26
CA PRO A 119 3.64 17.23 -9.36
C PRO A 119 4.84 18.10 -8.97
N GLY A 120 4.82 19.40 -9.27
CA GLY A 120 5.89 20.33 -8.90
C GLY A 120 6.09 20.49 -7.39
N VAL A 121 5.00 20.43 -6.61
CA VAL A 121 5.06 20.49 -5.14
C VAL A 121 5.55 19.16 -4.56
N MET A 122 5.13 18.05 -5.18
CA MET A 122 5.39 16.71 -4.67
C MET A 122 6.78 16.18 -5.06
N LEU A 123 7.39 16.73 -6.11
CA LEU A 123 8.76 16.45 -6.54
C LEU A 123 9.78 17.49 -6.05
N GLY A 124 9.35 18.65 -5.57
CA GLY A 124 10.21 19.65 -4.92
C GLY A 124 10.65 19.22 -3.51
#